data_AF-A0ABD0SWG1-F1
#
_entry.id   AF-A0ABD0SWG1-F1
#
_cell.length_a   1.000
_cell.length_b   1.000
_cell.length_c   1.000
_cell.angle_alpha   90.00
_cell.angle_beta   90.00
_cell.angle_gamma   90.00
#
_symmetry.space_group_name_H-M   'P 1'
#
loop_
_entity.id
_entity.type
_entity.pdbx_description
1 polymer ?
#
loop_
_entity_poly.entity_id
_entity_poly.type
_entity_poly.pdbx_seq_one_letter_code
_entity_poly.pdbx_strand_id
1 'polypeptide(L)'
;MPRRDEAECCCCCCDVKTVCGRSLRHGVVFVGFASLVIASIMLIVSLVMVVKVSFSDVPFYMQPTEAVSLIFGLVSISVSTYQFIISSFLLYQALKTKGNIFICSVWYTSHLSILAVYFMIFCAQAVVCIREKRYACAAVSIVFGILYESTYIYFTVIVNSFLHSLDLADRYF
;
A
#
# COMPACT_ATOMS: atom_id res chain seq x y z
N MET A 1 32.38 18.32 -36.87
CA MET A 1 31.31 19.25 -36.41
C MET A 1 29.99 18.80 -37.02
N PRO A 2 29.10 18.12 -36.28
CA PRO A 2 27.81 17.68 -36.82
C PRO A 2 26.71 18.75 -36.61
N ARG A 3 25.83 18.89 -37.61
CA ARG A 3 24.59 19.68 -37.58
C ARG A 3 23.41 18.80 -37.17
N ARG A 4 22.46 19.43 -36.48
CA ARG A 4 21.08 18.99 -36.21
C ARG A 4 20.33 18.68 -37.50
N ASP A 5 19.41 17.72 -37.41
CA ASP A 5 18.02 17.71 -37.92
C ASP A 5 17.55 16.24 -37.74
N GLU A 6 16.92 15.91 -36.61
CA GLU A 6 15.46 15.78 -36.51
C GLU A 6 14.89 14.79 -37.53
N ALA A 7 14.96 13.49 -37.18
CA ALA A 7 14.04 12.48 -37.69
C ALA A 7 13.30 11.90 -36.48
N GLU A 8 12.29 12.63 -36.03
CA GLU A 8 11.20 12.10 -35.21
C GLU A 8 10.53 10.97 -35.98
N CYS A 9 10.90 9.72 -35.67
CA CYS A 9 10.15 8.57 -36.13
C CYS A 9 8.91 8.43 -35.23
N CYS A 10 7.77 8.80 -35.83
CA CYS A 10 6.42 8.73 -35.29
C CYS A 10 6.08 7.30 -34.80
N CYS A 11 6.08 7.11 -33.48
CA CYS A 11 5.51 5.94 -32.82
C CYS A 11 4.73 6.40 -31.57
N CYS A 12 3.64 7.13 -31.80
CA CYS A 12 2.75 7.73 -30.78
C CYS A 12 1.97 6.71 -29.91
N CYS A 13 2.39 5.43 -29.82
CA CYS A 13 1.68 4.40 -29.05
C CYS A 13 2.44 3.89 -27.83
N CYS A 14 3.67 4.37 -27.55
CA CYS A 14 4.46 3.89 -26.42
C CYS A 14 5.20 5.02 -25.69
N ASP A 15 4.51 6.13 -25.41
CA ASP A 15 5.06 7.10 -24.45
C ASP A 15 4.82 6.60 -23.01
N VAL A 16 5.74 5.75 -22.54
CA VAL A 16 5.80 5.18 -21.18
C VAL A 16 6.06 6.26 -20.11
N LYS A 17 5.90 7.55 -20.45
CA LYS A 17 6.05 8.70 -19.53
C LYS A 17 4.72 9.19 -18.95
N THR A 18 3.59 8.63 -19.38
CA THR A 18 2.27 9.06 -18.90
C THR A 18 1.38 7.88 -18.51
N VAL A 19 0.74 7.98 -17.35
CA VAL A 19 -0.43 7.16 -16.97
C VAL A 19 -1.60 8.14 -16.87
N CYS A 20 -2.63 7.95 -17.70
CA CYS A 20 -3.77 8.89 -17.84
C CYS A 20 -3.36 10.35 -18.14
N GLY A 21 -2.34 10.59 -18.97
CA GLY A 21 -1.93 11.95 -19.37
C GLY A 21 -1.22 12.77 -18.29
N ARG A 22 -0.91 12.19 -17.12
CA ARG A 22 -0.07 12.81 -16.07
C ARG A 22 1.33 12.20 -16.06
N SER A 23 2.34 13.00 -15.70
CA SER A 23 3.71 12.50 -15.51
C SER A 23 3.73 11.39 -14.44
N LEU A 24 4.39 10.26 -14.69
CA LEU A 24 4.46 9.15 -13.72
C LEU A 24 5.04 9.58 -12.37
N ARG A 25 5.94 10.57 -12.35
CA ARG A 25 6.48 11.13 -11.12
C ARG A 25 5.39 11.70 -10.22
N HIS A 26 4.40 12.41 -10.78
CA HIS A 26 3.25 12.88 -10.02
C HIS A 26 2.37 11.72 -9.52
N GLY A 27 2.25 10.64 -10.31
CA GLY A 27 1.56 9.41 -9.90
C GLY A 27 2.23 8.77 -8.67
N VAL A 28 3.55 8.64 -8.67
CA VAL A 28 4.29 8.08 -7.53
C VAL A 28 4.25 8.98 -6.30
N VAL A 29 4.31 10.31 -6.47
CA VAL A 29 4.11 11.26 -5.35
C VAL A 29 2.72 11.08 -4.74
N PHE A 30 1.69 10.97 -5.58
CA PHE A 30 0.32 10.72 -5.12
C PHE A 30 0.21 9.39 -4.36
N VAL A 31 0.78 8.31 -4.90
CA VAL A 31 0.79 6.99 -4.25
C VAL A 31 1.49 7.07 -2.89
N GLY A 32 2.69 7.67 -2.82
CA GLY A 32 3.44 7.81 -1.58
C GLY A 32 2.71 8.64 -0.51
N PHE A 33 2.02 9.71 -0.92
CA PHE A 33 1.20 10.50 0.00
C PHE A 33 -0.05 9.74 0.45
N ALA A 34 -0.76 9.09 -0.47
CA ALA A 34 -1.97 8.32 -0.15
C ALA A 34 -1.65 7.13 0.75
N SER A 35 -0.56 6.41 0.50
CA SER A 35 -0.13 5.29 1.34
C SER A 35 0.30 5.75 2.74
N LEU A 36 0.88 6.95 2.88
CA LEU A 36 1.14 7.56 4.19
C LEU A 36 -0.14 7.85 4.95
N VAL A 37 -1.13 8.47 4.31
CA VAL A 37 -2.43 8.78 4.94
C VAL A 37 -3.12 7.50 5.40
N ILE A 38 -3.16 6.47 4.54
CA ILE A 38 -3.75 5.17 4.88
C ILE A 38 -3.02 4.54 6.07
N ALA A 39 -1.67 4.50 6.04
CA ALA A 39 -0.88 3.94 7.12
C ALA A 39 -1.10 4.68 8.45
N SER A 40 -1.21 6.01 8.44
CA SER A 40 -1.51 6.80 9.63
C SER A 40 -2.89 6.50 10.21
N ILE A 41 -3.93 6.43 9.37
CA ILE A 41 -5.29 6.09 9.81
C ILE A 41 -5.32 4.68 10.41
N MET A 42 -4.72 3.70 9.72
CA MET A 42 -4.65 2.32 10.19
C MET A 42 -3.89 2.19 11.51
N LEU A 43 -2.79 2.94 11.67
CA LEU A 43 -2.02 2.97 12.91
C LEU A 43 -2.85 3.51 14.08
N ILE A 44 -3.55 4.64 13.88
CA ILE A 44 -4.39 5.25 14.91
C ILE A 44 -5.53 4.31 15.31
N VAL A 45 -6.25 3.75 14.33
CA VAL A 45 -7.36 2.82 14.59
C VAL A 45 -6.87 1.58 15.33
N SER A 46 -5.73 1.02 14.91
CA SER A 46 -5.16 -0.17 15.55
C SER A 46 -4.70 0.12 16.98
N LEU A 47 -4.08 1.27 17.23
CA LEU A 47 -3.71 1.71 18.58
C LEU A 47 -4.93 1.88 19.49
N VAL A 48 -5.98 2.57 19.02
CA VAL A 48 -7.22 2.75 19.78
C VAL A 48 -7.86 1.41 20.14
N MET A 49 -7.88 0.45 19.20
CA MET A 49 -8.40 -0.89 19.45
C MET A 49 -7.59 -1.65 20.49
N VAL A 50 -6.25 -1.67 20.34
CA VAL A 50 -5.36 -2.34 21.30
C VAL A 50 -5.48 -1.73 22.69
N VAL A 51 -5.49 -0.41 22.80
CA VAL A 51 -5.68 0.32 24.05
C VAL A 51 -7.02 -0.04 24.69
N LYS A 52 -8.12 0.01 23.93
CA LYS A 52 -9.46 -0.33 24.43
C LYS A 52 -9.54 -1.75 24.99
N VAL A 53 -8.94 -2.72 24.29
CA VAL A 53 -8.92 -4.11 24.74
C VAL A 53 -8.00 -4.28 25.95
N SER A 54 -6.88 -3.55 26.02
CA SER A 54 -5.92 -3.62 27.13
C SER A 54 -6.49 -3.05 28.43
N PHE A 55 -7.40 -2.08 28.35
CA PHE A 55 -8.14 -1.53 29.49
C PHE A 55 -9.44 -2.28 29.79
N SER A 56 -9.74 -3.37 29.10
CA SER A 56 -10.91 -4.18 29.40
C SER A 56 -10.60 -5.13 30.55
N ASP A 57 -11.38 -5.04 31.62
CA ASP A 57 -11.31 -5.98 32.76
C ASP A 57 -11.93 -7.36 32.42
N VAL A 58 -12.42 -7.56 31.19
CA VAL A 58 -13.06 -8.80 30.77
C VAL A 58 -12.01 -9.81 30.32
N PRO A 59 -11.99 -11.04 30.88
CA PRO A 59 -11.00 -12.02 30.50
C PRO A 59 -11.20 -12.53 29.06
N PHE A 60 -10.10 -12.66 28.30
CA PHE A 60 -10.08 -12.99 26.87
C PHE A 60 -10.84 -14.27 26.47
N TYR A 61 -10.93 -15.26 27.33
CA TYR A 61 -11.62 -16.52 27.03
C TYR A 61 -13.15 -16.37 26.93
N MET A 62 -13.72 -15.28 27.47
CA MET A 62 -15.15 -14.97 27.33
C MET A 62 -15.47 -14.22 26.03
N GLN A 63 -14.46 -13.71 25.31
CA GLN A 63 -14.66 -12.87 24.11
C GLN A 63 -13.59 -13.18 23.04
N PRO A 64 -13.71 -14.31 22.32
CA PRO A 64 -12.73 -14.74 21.32
C PRO A 64 -12.56 -13.72 20.17
N THR A 65 -13.61 -12.97 19.81
CA THR A 65 -13.52 -11.87 18.84
C THR A 65 -12.60 -10.74 19.29
N GLU A 66 -12.55 -10.41 20.57
CA GLU A 66 -11.69 -9.33 21.09
C GLU A 66 -10.22 -9.79 21.17
N ALA A 67 -9.97 -11.05 21.53
CA ALA A 67 -8.64 -11.64 21.52
C ALA A 67 -8.03 -11.66 20.10
N VAL A 68 -8.81 -12.06 19.11
CA VAL A 68 -8.39 -12.04 17.70
C VAL A 68 -8.17 -10.60 17.20
N SER A 69 -9.06 -9.67 17.59
CA SER A 69 -8.91 -8.26 17.25
C SER A 69 -7.66 -7.62 17.87
N LEU A 70 -7.24 -8.06 19.06
CA LEU A 70 -5.98 -7.63 19.68
C LEU A 70 -4.77 -8.10 18.87
N ILE A 71 -4.72 -9.37 18.48
CA ILE A 71 -3.62 -9.93 17.65
C ILE A 71 -3.54 -9.16 16.34
N PHE A 72 -4.68 -8.94 15.68
CA PHE A 72 -4.73 -8.18 14.44
C PHE A 72 -4.35 -6.71 14.63
N GLY A 73 -4.74 -6.10 15.75
CA GLY A 73 -4.30 -4.75 16.11
C GLY A 73 -2.78 -4.66 16.23
N LEU A 74 -2.14 -5.62 16.91
CA LEU A 74 -0.68 -5.65 17.06
C LEU A 74 0.04 -5.84 15.72
N VAL A 75 -0.40 -6.81 14.91
CA VAL A 75 0.18 -7.04 13.57
C VAL A 75 -0.02 -5.80 12.68
N SER A 76 -1.21 -5.20 12.72
CA SER A 76 -1.54 -4.00 11.95
C SER A 76 -0.71 -2.80 12.38
N ILE A 77 -0.39 -2.63 13.67
CA ILE A 77 0.55 -1.60 14.14
C ILE A 77 1.92 -1.80 13.51
N SER A 78 2.50 -3.00 13.63
CA SER A 78 3.84 -3.29 13.08
C SER A 78 3.90 -3.06 11.57
N VAL A 79 2.89 -3.53 10.84
CA VAL A 79 2.80 -3.37 9.39
C VAL A 79 2.58 -1.90 9.01
N SER A 80 1.70 -1.17 9.71
CA SER A 80 1.44 0.25 9.44
C SER A 80 2.68 1.12 9.71
N THR A 81 3.44 0.83 10.76
CA THR A 81 4.72 1.51 11.03
C THR A 81 5.71 1.26 9.90
N TYR A 82 5.82 0.03 9.41
CA TYR A 82 6.66 -0.29 8.26
C TYR A 82 6.21 0.44 6.99
N GLN A 83 4.90 0.43 6.69
CA GLN A 83 4.32 1.14 5.55
C GLN A 83 4.59 2.64 5.61
N PHE A 84 4.51 3.23 6.81
CA PHE A 84 4.78 4.64 7.04
C PHE A 84 6.23 5.00 6.69
N ILE A 85 7.20 4.20 7.17
CA ILE A 85 8.62 4.42 6.92
C ILE A 85 8.94 4.29 5.42
N ILE A 86 8.50 3.20 4.79
CA ILE A 86 8.80 2.93 3.38
C ILE A 86 8.11 3.93 2.44
N SER A 87 6.88 4.35 2.76
CA SER A 87 6.18 5.39 1.99
C SER A 87 6.81 6.77 2.17
N SER A 88 7.34 7.08 3.36
CA SER A 88 8.13 8.30 3.59
C SER A 88 9.39 8.34 2.73
N PHE A 89 10.09 7.21 2.62
CA PHE A 89 11.26 7.10 1.74
C PHE A 89 10.90 7.26 0.26
N LEU A 90 9.80 6.65 -0.19
CA LEU A 90 9.31 6.81 -1.56
C LEU A 90 8.97 8.28 -1.86
N LEU A 91 8.27 8.95 -0.95
CA LEU A 91 7.89 10.35 -1.12
C LEU A 91 9.13 11.27 -1.11
N TYR A 92 10.06 11.06 -0.17
CA TYR A 92 11.32 11.79 -0.11
C TYR A 92 12.11 11.65 -1.42
N GLN A 93 12.19 10.43 -1.94
CA GLN A 93 12.83 10.14 -3.21
C GLN A 93 12.16 10.86 -4.37
N ALA A 94 10.83 10.71 -4.49
CA ALA A 94 10.08 11.28 -5.60
C ALA A 94 10.15 12.82 -5.63
N LEU A 95 10.27 13.47 -4.46
CA LEU A 95 10.38 14.93 -4.34
C LEU A 95 11.80 15.46 -4.55
N LYS A 96 12.82 14.86 -3.90
CA LYS A 96 14.16 15.48 -3.81
C LYS A 96 15.26 14.82 -4.65
N THR A 97 15.11 13.57 -5.08
CA THR A 97 16.20 12.83 -5.73
C THR A 97 15.85 12.42 -7.17
N LYS A 98 16.87 12.17 -8.00
CA LYS A 98 16.66 11.42 -9.26
C LYS A 98 16.17 10.03 -8.89
N GLY A 99 15.16 9.53 -9.61
CA GLY A 99 14.50 8.25 -9.30
C GLY A 99 15.54 7.14 -9.14
N ASN A 100 15.51 6.44 -8.01
CA ASN A 100 16.39 5.31 -7.73
C ASN A 100 15.54 4.03 -7.67
N ILE A 101 15.84 3.11 -8.58
CA ILE A 101 15.11 1.87 -8.84
C ILE A 101 15.02 1.01 -7.56
N PHE A 102 16.04 1.03 -6.70
CA PHE A 102 16.08 0.24 -5.47
C PHE A 102 14.92 0.57 -4.53
N ILE A 103 14.69 1.86 -4.22
CA ILE A 103 13.64 2.27 -3.27
C ILE A 103 12.25 1.96 -3.82
N CYS A 104 12.03 2.18 -5.13
CA CYS A 104 10.76 1.84 -5.78
C CYS A 104 10.51 0.31 -5.78
N SER A 105 11.53 -0.49 -6.05
CA SER A 105 11.45 -1.97 -6.00
C SER A 105 11.18 -2.49 -4.58
N VAL A 106 11.86 -1.92 -3.58
CA VAL A 106 11.61 -2.25 -2.17
C VAL A 106 10.18 -1.89 -1.78
N TRP A 107 9.71 -0.68 -2.11
CA TRP A 107 8.33 -0.29 -1.83
C TRP A 107 7.32 -1.25 -2.48
N TYR A 108 7.53 -1.59 -3.75
CA TYR A 108 6.66 -2.49 -4.52
C TYR A 108 6.61 -3.89 -3.91
N THR A 109 7.78 -4.51 -3.71
CA THR A 109 7.88 -5.88 -3.19
C THR A 109 7.30 -6.00 -1.79
N SER A 110 7.54 -4.99 -0.94
CA SER A 110 7.00 -5.00 0.41
C SER A 110 5.48 -4.76 0.45
N HIS A 111 4.93 -3.94 -0.44
CA HIS A 111 3.48 -3.76 -0.47
C HIS A 111 2.74 -4.99 -0.99
N LEU A 112 3.35 -5.76 -1.90
CA LEU A 112 2.82 -7.06 -2.31
C LEU A 112 2.80 -8.08 -1.15
N SER A 113 3.87 -8.16 -0.36
CA SER A 113 3.90 -9.09 0.79
C SER A 113 2.91 -8.66 1.88
N ILE A 114 2.78 -7.36 2.12
CA ILE A 114 1.81 -6.81 3.08
C ILE A 114 0.37 -7.06 2.63
N LEU A 115 0.08 -6.97 1.33
CA LEU A 115 -1.23 -7.30 0.77
C LEU A 115 -1.65 -8.72 1.15
N ALA A 116 -0.74 -9.69 0.99
CA ALA A 116 -0.99 -11.08 1.34
C ALA A 116 -1.24 -11.27 2.85
N VAL A 117 -0.51 -10.55 3.71
CA VAL A 117 -0.72 -10.59 5.16
C VAL A 117 -2.10 -10.02 5.53
N TYR A 118 -2.48 -8.87 4.97
CA TYR A 118 -3.79 -8.28 5.24
C TYR A 118 -4.94 -9.15 4.71
N PHE A 119 -4.80 -9.78 3.54
CA PHE A 119 -5.80 -10.73 3.03
C PHE A 119 -6.07 -11.86 4.04
N MET A 120 -5.01 -12.46 4.58
CA MET A 120 -5.11 -13.53 5.58
C MET A 120 -5.80 -13.04 6.87
N ILE A 121 -5.48 -11.82 7.31
CA ILE A 121 -6.11 -11.19 8.48
C ILE A 121 -7.60 -10.96 8.25
N PHE A 122 -8.00 -10.37 7.12
CA PHE A 122 -9.41 -10.14 6.78
C PHE A 122 -10.20 -11.45 6.67
N CYS A 123 -9.61 -12.48 6.04
CA CYS A 123 -10.23 -13.81 5.96
C CYS A 123 -10.43 -14.42 7.35
N ALA A 124 -9.40 -14.39 8.20
CA ALA A 124 -9.49 -14.91 9.56
C ALA A 124 -10.53 -14.14 10.40
N GLN A 125 -10.60 -12.81 10.27
CA GLN A 125 -11.60 -11.99 10.94
C GLN A 125 -13.02 -12.34 10.48
N ALA A 126 -13.24 -12.51 9.18
CA ALA A 126 -14.54 -12.90 8.65
C ALA A 126 -14.99 -14.26 9.20
N VAL A 127 -14.11 -15.26 9.25
CA VAL A 127 -14.40 -16.59 9.81
C VAL A 127 -14.79 -16.50 11.28
N VAL A 128 -14.04 -15.74 12.09
CA VAL A 128 -14.32 -15.56 13.52
C VAL A 128 -15.64 -14.82 13.74
N CYS A 129 -15.92 -13.77 12.97
CA CYS A 129 -17.19 -13.03 13.06
C CYS A 129 -18.40 -13.88 12.64
N ILE A 130 -18.26 -14.75 11.63
CA ILE A 130 -19.32 -15.69 11.22
C ILE A 130 -19.58 -16.73 12.32
N ARG A 131 -18.52 -17.26 12.95
CA ARG A 131 -18.63 -18.21 14.08
C ARG A 131 -19.39 -17.61 15.27
N GLU A 132 -19.12 -16.35 15.60
CA GLU A 132 -19.81 -15.61 16.66
C GLU A 132 -21.21 -15.09 16.26
N LYS A 133 -21.72 -15.47 15.07
CA LYS A 133 -23.00 -15.01 14.50
C LYS A 133 -23.11 -13.48 14.35
N ARG A 134 -21.97 -12.79 14.30
CA ARG A 134 -21.87 -11.32 14.10
C ARG A 134 -21.74 -11.00 12.61
N TYR A 135 -22.78 -11.34 11.83
CA TYR A 135 -22.77 -11.23 10.36
C TYR A 135 -22.50 -9.81 9.85
N ALA A 136 -23.01 -8.78 10.54
CA ALA A 136 -22.75 -7.39 10.17
C ALA A 136 -21.25 -7.04 10.26
N CYS A 137 -20.56 -7.52 11.30
CA CYS A 137 -19.11 -7.29 11.46
C CYS A 137 -18.30 -8.04 10.39
N ALA A 138 -18.73 -9.27 10.06
CA ALA A 138 -18.13 -10.03 8.96
C ALA A 138 -18.28 -9.32 7.62
N ALA A 139 -19.49 -8.83 7.29
CA ALA A 139 -19.75 -8.11 6.05
C ALA A 139 -18.90 -6.83 5.94
N VAL A 140 -18.79 -6.06 7.04
CA VAL A 140 -17.93 -4.88 7.10
C VAL A 140 -16.47 -5.24 6.85
N SER A 141 -15.95 -6.28 7.52
CA SER A 141 -14.56 -6.73 7.35
C SER A 141 -14.25 -7.13 5.90
N ILE A 142 -15.17 -7.86 5.24
CA ILE A 142 -15.04 -8.25 3.83
C ILE A 142 -15.00 -7.03 2.91
N VAL A 143 -15.93 -6.08 3.09
CA VAL A 143 -15.99 -4.87 2.27
C VAL A 143 -14.71 -4.05 2.40
N PHE A 144 -14.24 -3.83 3.64
CA PHE A 144 -12.99 -3.12 3.87
C PHE A 144 -11.78 -3.85 3.27
N GLY A 145 -11.74 -5.19 3.36
CA GLY A 145 -10.70 -6.00 2.73
C GLY A 145 -10.63 -5.81 1.22
N ILE A 146 -11.78 -5.90 0.54
CA ILE A 146 -11.86 -5.70 -0.92
C ILE A 146 -11.41 -4.29 -1.33
N LEU A 147 -11.88 -3.27 -0.60
CA LEU A 147 -11.50 -1.87 -0.89
C LEU A 147 -10.01 -1.63 -0.67
N TYR A 148 -9.46 -2.18 0.41
CA TYR A 148 -8.03 -2.10 0.72
C TYR A 148 -7.20 -2.75 -0.38
N GLU A 149 -7.53 -3.99 -0.76
CA GLU A 149 -6.79 -4.70 -1.79
C GLU A 149 -6.85 -4.02 -3.14
N SER A 150 -8.05 -3.61 -3.57
CA SER A 150 -8.25 -2.94 -4.86
C SER A 150 -7.41 -1.66 -4.95
N THR A 151 -7.36 -0.89 -3.85
CA THR A 151 -6.58 0.34 -3.77
C THR A 151 -5.07 0.08 -3.88
N TYR A 152 -4.56 -0.92 -3.15
CA TYR A 152 -3.14 -1.24 -3.17
C TYR A 152 -2.68 -1.95 -4.43
N ILE A 153 -3.54 -2.73 -5.09
CA ILE A 153 -3.28 -3.26 -6.43
C ILE A 153 -3.13 -2.10 -7.42
N TYR A 154 -4.02 -1.11 -7.36
CA TYR A 154 -3.92 0.07 -8.22
C TYR A 154 -2.62 0.86 -7.98
N PHE A 155 -2.24 1.09 -6.71
CA PHE A 155 -0.97 1.75 -6.38
C PHE A 155 0.25 0.97 -6.88
N THR A 156 0.21 -0.35 -6.74
CA THR A 156 1.23 -1.29 -7.22
C THR A 156 1.41 -1.18 -8.74
N VAL A 157 0.32 -1.06 -9.51
CA VAL A 157 0.38 -0.85 -10.97
C VAL A 157 1.04 0.49 -11.33
N ILE A 158 0.72 1.57 -10.61
CA ILE A 158 1.35 2.89 -10.84
C ILE A 158 2.85 2.84 -10.58
N VAL A 159 3.26 2.27 -9.45
CA VAL A 159 4.68 2.19 -9.08
C VAL A 159 5.44 1.25 -10.01
N ASN A 160 4.85 0.13 -10.42
CA ASN A 160 5.45 -0.77 -11.41
C ASN A 160 5.65 -0.09 -12.77
N SER A 161 4.66 0.69 -13.22
CA SER A 161 4.77 1.47 -14.45
C SER A 161 5.91 2.48 -14.37
N PHE A 162 6.09 3.12 -13.20
CA PHE A 162 7.22 4.03 -12.97
C PHE A 162 8.56 3.29 -12.93
N LEU A 163 8.63 2.13 -12.26
CA LEU A 163 9.82 1.30 -12.20
C LEU A 163 10.29 0.89 -13.61
N HIS A 164 9.36 0.46 -14.46
CA HIS A 164 9.66 0.09 -15.84
C HIS A 164 10.11 1.31 -16.67
N SER A 165 9.55 2.50 -16.42
CA SER A 165 10.01 3.72 -17.09
C SER A 165 11.43 4.12 -16.67
N LEU A 166 11.84 3.84 -15.43
CA LEU A 166 13.19 4.09 -14.93
C LEU A 166 14.21 3.08 -15.49
N ASP A 167 13.86 1.79 -15.54
CA ASP A 167 14.74 0.75 -16.11
C ASP A 167 15.03 0.99 -17.60
N LEU A 168 14.04 1.47 -18.36
CA LEU A 168 14.24 1.90 -19.75
C LEU A 168 15.18 3.12 -19.82
N ALA A 169 15.02 4.10 -18.93
CA ALA A 169 15.88 5.28 -18.91
C ALA A 169 17.34 4.93 -18.58
N ASP A 170 17.59 4.02 -17.65
CA ASP A 170 18.94 3.57 -17.28
C ASP A 170 19.59 2.64 -18.32
N ARG A 171 18.83 1.99 -19.21
CA ARG A 171 19.39 1.15 -20.30
C ARG A 171 19.73 1.92 -21.57
N TYR A 172 19.06 3.05 -21.82
CA TYR A 172 19.23 3.83 -23.06
C TYR A 172 20.08 5.10 -22.87
N PHE A 173 20.54 5.38 -21.65
CA PHE A 173 21.49 6.45 -21.30
C PHE A 173 22.69 5.89 -20.53
#